data_AF-A0A6G3XRS4-F1
#
_entry.id   AF-A0A6G3XRS4-F1
#
_cell.length_a   1.000
_cell.length_b   1.000
_cell.length_c   1.000
_cell.angle_alpha   90.00
_cell.angle_beta   90.00
_cell.angle_gamma   90.00
#
_symmetry.space_group_name_H-M   'P 1'
#
loop_
_entity.id
_entity.type
_entity.pdbx_description
1 polymer ?
#
loop_
_entity_poly.entity_id
_entity_poly.type
_entity_poly.pdbx_seq_one_letter_code
_entity_poly.pdbx_strand_id
1 'polypeptide(L)' 'AGVGPERLVALVLPRSVEMVVAQLAVLKAGGAYLPVDPDYPVERIAFILGDASPALVISTGTIAERLAGVGGDLRWLHV' A
#
# COMPACT_ATOMS: atom_id res chain seq x y z
N ALA A 1 2.67 -0.73 16.89
CA ALA A 1 1.64 0.32 16.83
C ALA A 1 0.96 0.28 15.46
N GLY A 2 -0.29 0.77 15.34
CA GLY A 2 -1.05 0.79 14.09
C GLY A 2 -0.79 2.03 13.23
N VAL A 3 -1.67 2.28 12.26
CA VAL A 3 -1.70 3.53 11.47
C VAL A 3 -2.15 4.68 12.36
N GLY A 4 -1.55 5.87 12.17
CA GLY A 4 -1.78 7.09 12.96
C GLY A 4 -1.06 8.29 12.33
N PRO A 5 -1.00 9.45 13.02
CA PRO A 5 -0.26 10.63 12.55
C PRO A 5 1.14 10.29 12.07
N GLU A 6 1.54 10.89 10.95
CA GLU A 6 2.87 10.74 10.34
C GLU A 6 3.20 9.30 9.87
N ARG A 7 2.22 8.40 9.84
CA ARG A 7 2.38 7.04 9.29
C ARG A 7 1.86 6.97 7.87
N LEU A 8 2.72 6.56 6.95
CA LEU A 8 2.38 6.34 5.55
C LEU A 8 1.79 4.94 5.32
N VAL A 9 0.76 4.85 4.49
CA VAL A 9 0.16 3.59 4.03
C VAL A 9 0.20 3.56 2.50
N ALA A 10 0.87 2.56 1.92
CA ALA A 10 0.88 2.38 0.48
C ALA A 10 -0.41 1.69 0.01
N LEU A 11 -1.02 2.22 -1.04
CA LEU A 11 -2.21 1.66 -1.67
C LEU A 11 -1.82 1.11 -3.04
N VAL A 12 -1.53 -0.18 -3.10
CA VAL A 12 -1.21 -0.90 -4.35
C VAL A 12 -2.50 -1.54 -4.86
N LEU A 13 -3.40 -0.69 -5.34
CA LEU A 13 -4.76 -1.05 -5.75
C LEU A 13 -5.05 -0.50 -7.14
N PRO A 14 -5.85 -1.22 -7.96
CA PRO A 14 -6.36 -0.65 -9.20
C PRO A 14 -7.32 0.51 -8.88
N ARG A 15 -7.60 1.34 -9.87
CA ARG A 15 -8.62 2.38 -9.73
C ARG A 15 -10.00 1.72 -9.53
N SER A 16 -10.53 1.83 -8.31
CA SER A 16 -11.83 1.25 -7.94
C SER A 16 -12.47 1.99 -6.76
N VAL A 17 -13.66 1.54 -6.34
CA VAL A 17 -14.31 2.07 -5.12
C VAL A 17 -13.49 1.71 -3.88
N GLU A 18 -12.91 0.51 -3.83
CA GLU A 18 -12.04 0.04 -2.75
C GLU A 18 -10.83 0.96 -2.59
N MET A 19 -10.25 1.47 -3.69
CA MET A 19 -9.17 2.45 -3.62
C MET A 19 -9.62 3.75 -2.94
N VAL A 20 -10.83 4.24 -3.22
CA VAL A 20 -11.37 5.44 -2.56
C VAL A 20 -11.67 5.18 -1.09
N VAL A 21 -12.25 4.01 -0.77
CA VAL A 21 -12.48 3.58 0.61
C VAL A 21 -11.17 3.48 1.39
N ALA A 22 -10.12 2.91 0.80
CA ALA A 22 -8.81 2.78 1.44
C ALA A 22 -8.16 4.14 1.70
N GLN A 23 -8.21 5.08 0.75
CA GLN A 23 -7.74 6.47 0.97
C GLN A 23 -8.45 7.11 2.16
N LEU A 24 -9.78 7.04 2.20
CA LEU A 24 -10.57 7.61 3.29
C LEU A 24 -10.30 6.89 4.63
N ALA A 25 -10.11 5.58 4.62
CA ALA A 25 -9.79 4.81 5.83
C ALA A 25 -8.45 5.24 6.42
N VAL A 26 -7.42 5.43 5.58
CA VAL A 26 -6.10 5.92 6.02
C VAL A 26 -6.21 7.32 6.62
N LEU A 27 -6.92 8.24 5.95
CA LEU A 27 -7.13 9.59 6.46
C LEU A 27 -7.91 9.60 7.77
N LYS A 28 -8.95 8.77 7.89
CA LYS A 28 -9.74 8.62 9.13
C LYS A 28 -8.93 8.02 10.28
N ALA A 29 -7.96 7.17 9.98
CA ALA A 29 -7.00 6.66 10.95
C ALA A 29 -5.92 7.71 11.34
N GLY A 30 -5.92 8.88 10.69
CA GLY A 30 -4.94 9.95 10.91
C GLY A 30 -3.62 9.77 10.16
N GLY A 31 -3.53 8.78 9.26
CA GLY A 31 -2.34 8.53 8.44
C GLY A 31 -2.33 9.29 7.11
N ALA A 32 -1.24 9.12 6.37
CA ALA A 32 -1.10 9.57 4.99
C ALA A 32 -1.11 8.38 4.05
N TYR A 33 -1.69 8.51 2.85
CA TYR A 33 -1.67 7.45 1.85
C TYR A 33 -0.69 7.76 0.71
N LEU A 34 -0.07 6.71 0.17
CA LEU A 34 0.75 6.74 -1.03
C LEU A 34 0.10 5.84 -2.09
N PRO A 35 -0.55 6.40 -3.14
CA PRO A 35 -1.09 5.59 -4.21
C PRO A 35 0.06 5.03 -5.07
N VAL A 36 0.03 3.73 -5.34
CA VAL A 36 1.01 3.05 -6.19
C VAL A 36 0.25 2.27 -7.26
N ASP A 37 0.54 2.57 -8.52
CA ASP A 37 -0.10 1.89 -9.65
C ASP A 37 0.36 0.42 -9.70
N PRO A 38 -0.54 -0.57 -9.60
CA PRO A 38 -0.17 -1.96 -9.71
C PRO A 38 0.33 -2.33 -11.11
N ASP A 39 0.07 -1.55 -12.15
CA ASP A 39 0.54 -1.89 -13.50
C ASP A 39 1.99 -1.46 -13.77
N TYR A 40 2.65 -0.86 -12.77
CA TYR A 40 4.09 -0.62 -12.83
C TYR A 40 4.91 -1.92 -12.81
N PRO A 41 6.11 -1.92 -13.43
CA PRO A 41 7.06 -3.00 -13.26
C PRO A 41 7.35 -3.29 -11.78
N VAL A 42 7.55 -4.56 -11.44
CA VAL A 42 7.73 -5.02 -10.05
C VAL A 42 8.90 -4.30 -9.38
N GLU A 43 9.98 -4.06 -10.11
CA GLU A 43 11.18 -3.37 -9.64
C GLU A 43 10.87 -1.91 -9.28
N ARG A 44 9.98 -1.26 -10.02
CA ARG A 44 9.54 0.11 -9.74
C ARG A 44 8.67 0.16 -8.49
N ILE A 45 7.77 -0.80 -8.33
CA ILE A 45 6.96 -0.92 -7.11
C ILE A 45 7.87 -1.16 -5.90
N ALA A 46 8.84 -2.08 -6.03
CA ALA A 46 9.81 -2.37 -4.98
C ALA A 46 10.65 -1.15 -4.61
N PHE A 47 11.11 -0.38 -5.60
CA PHE A 47 11.82 0.87 -5.37
C PHE A 47 10.97 1.88 -4.58
N ILE A 48 9.74 2.13 -5.00
CA ILE A 48 8.83 3.07 -4.33
C ILE A 48 8.56 2.63 -2.88
N LEU A 49 8.27 1.34 -2.67
CA LEU A 49 7.96 0.82 -1.33
C LEU A 49 9.20 0.83 -0.42
N GLY A 50 10.39 0.56 -0.96
CA GLY A 50 11.64 0.65 -0.22
C GLY A 50 11.96 2.07 0.22
N ASP A 51 11.89 3.03 -0.71
CA ASP A 51 12.15 4.45 -0.43
C ASP A 51 11.13 5.04 0.55
N ALA A 52 9.84 4.76 0.33
CA ALA A 52 8.77 5.31 1.14
C ALA A 52 8.64 4.66 2.53
N SER A 53 9.14 3.43 2.70
CA SER A 53 9.08 2.65 3.95
C SER A 53 7.72 2.73 4.68
N PRO A 54 6.60 2.39 4.00
CA PRO A 54 5.27 2.56 4.56
C PRO A 54 5.04 1.66 5.77
N ALA A 55 4.19 2.10 6.69
CA ALA A 55 3.80 1.30 7.86
C ALA A 55 2.92 0.09 7.51
N LEU A 56 2.23 0.16 6.36
CA LEU A 56 1.30 -0.85 5.87
C LEU A 56 1.17 -0.73 4.34
N VAL A 57 1.01 -1.84 3.65
CA VAL A 57 0.59 -1.90 2.25
C VAL A 57 -0.82 -2.49 2.17
N ILE A 58 -1.74 -1.81 1.50
CA ILE A 58 -3.07 -2.32 1.20
C ILE A 58 -3.10 -2.72 -0.28
N SER A 59 -3.52 -3.95 -0.57
CA SER A 59 -3.61 -4.49 -1.92
C SER A 59 -4.73 -5.53 -2.03
N THR A 60 -5.03 -6.00 -3.23
CA THR A 60 -5.89 -7.19 -3.39
C THR A 60 -5.04 -8.45 -3.20
N GLY A 61 -5.68 -9.59 -2.93
CA GLY A 61 -4.98 -10.88 -2.83
C GLY A 61 -4.14 -11.20 -4.08
N THR A 62 -4.75 -11.08 -5.27
CA THR A 62 -4.08 -11.37 -6.55
C THR A 62 -2.86 -10.48 -6.80
N ILE A 63 -2.95 -9.18 -6.48
CA ILE A 63 -1.81 -8.26 -6.69
C ILE A 63 -0.70 -8.56 -5.68
N ALA A 64 -1.05 -8.83 -4.42
CA ALA A 64 -0.07 -9.18 -3.41
C ALA A 64 0.67 -10.49 -3.73
N GLU A 65 -0.02 -11.49 -4.28
CA GLU A 65 0.60 -12.74 -4.75
C GLU A 65 1.63 -12.48 -5.86
N ARG A 66 1.29 -11.63 -6.84
CA ARG A 66 2.23 -11.25 -7.91
C ARG A 66 3.46 -10.50 -7.38
N LEU A 67 3.30 -9.77 -6.28
CA LEU A 67 4.35 -8.99 -5.64
C LEU A 67 4.99 -9.73 -4.44
N ALA A 68 4.81 -11.05 -4.35
CA ALA A 68 5.41 -11.84 -3.29
C ALA A 68 6.93 -11.63 -3.23
N GLY A 69 7.45 -11.31 -2.04
CA GLY A 69 8.86 -11.01 -1.82
C GLY A 69 9.24 -9.52 -1.99
N VAL A 70 8.35 -8.67 -2.51
CA VAL A 70 8.57 -7.23 -2.53
C VAL A 70 8.37 -6.64 -1.13
N GLY A 71 9.33 -5.84 -0.67
CA GLY A 71 9.20 -5.07 0.57
C GLY A 71 9.58 -5.82 1.85
N GLY A 72 10.16 -7.02 1.77
CA GLY A 72 10.70 -7.73 2.95
C GLY A 72 9.70 -7.86 4.10
N ASP A 73 9.98 -7.20 5.22
CA ASP A 73 9.16 -7.22 6.44
C ASP A 73 7.92 -6.30 6.40
N LEU A 74 7.63 -5.67 5.26
CA LEU A 74 6.43 -4.84 5.12
C LEU A 74 5.16 -5.64 5.42
N ARG A 75 4.25 -5.01 6.17
CA ARG A 75 2.95 -5.61 6.47
C ARG A 75 1.99 -5.40 5.32
N TRP A 76 1.40 -6.48 4.82
CA TRP A 76 0.37 -6.45 3.79
C TRP A 76 -1.02 -6.68 4.40
N LEU A 77 -1.99 -5.91 3.92
CA LEU A 77 -3.41 -6.10 4.20
C LEU A 77 -4.13 -6.32 2.87
N HIS A 78 -4.86 -7.43 2.78
CA HIS A 78 -5.63 -7.79 1.60
C HIS A 78 -7.07 -7.30 1.75
N VAL A 79 -7.59 -6.66 0.70
CA VAL A 79 -9.00 -6.24 0.57
C VAL A 79 -9.67 -6.91 -0.62
#